data_AF-A0A4R7FVH1-F1
#
_entry.id   AF-A0A4R7FVH1-F1
#
_cell.length_a   1.000
_cell.length_b   1.000
_cell.length_c   1.000
_cell.angle_alpha   90.00
_cell.angle_beta   90.00
_cell.angle_gamma   90.00
#
_symmetry.space_group_name_H-M   'P 1'
#
loop_
_entity.id
_entity.type
_entity.pdbx_description
1 polymer ?
#
loop_
_entity_poly.entity_id
_entity_poly.type
_entity_poly.pdbx_seq_one_letter_code
_entity_poly.pdbx_strand_id
1 'polypeptide(L)'
;MTDINKTIEDLGRSFEEFKSTHTQELNALKAGNSTSDFQAKQEKINADIDRLQKEVEDAHTKIASAQMGAGTKALRDKEYTDSFNAHMRKGDVQAALNKGTADEGGYLTPVEWDRTITDKLRDESPMRQLAQVQVTSKAGWKKLFNMGGTGSGWVGETSARPETATPVLAELGFGHGEIYANPAATQQILDDAEINIEAWLASEVQAEFAEQEGVAFISGDGVNKPAGILTYVTGGTNAAKHPFGA
;
A
#
# COMPACT_ATOMS: atom_id res chain seq x y z
N MET A 1 38.81 19.69 31.72
CA MET A 1 37.75 19.68 32.75
C MET A 1 38.39 20.18 34.01
N THR A 2 38.21 21.46 34.33
CA THR A 2 38.54 21.98 35.67
C THR A 2 37.69 21.18 36.66
N ASP A 3 38.32 20.52 37.62
CA ASP A 3 37.69 19.51 38.48
C ASP A 3 36.48 20.06 39.24
N ILE A 4 35.27 19.72 38.81
CA ILE A 4 34.01 20.06 39.49
C ILE A 4 34.03 19.63 40.96
N ASN A 5 34.69 18.52 41.26
CA ASN A 5 34.91 18.05 42.62
C ASN A 5 35.66 19.09 43.47
N LYS A 6 36.66 19.77 42.88
CA LYS A 6 37.41 20.83 43.56
C LYS A 6 36.54 22.07 43.82
N THR A 7 35.70 22.47 42.87
CA THR A 7 34.77 23.60 43.05
C THR A 7 33.72 23.32 44.13
N ILE A 8 33.23 22.07 44.22
CA ILE A 8 32.28 21.65 45.27
C ILE A 8 32.96 21.62 46.64
N GLU A 9 34.20 21.13 46.72
CA GLU A 9 35.00 21.16 47.94
C GLU A 9 35.29 22.60 48.40
N ASP A 10 35.64 23.49 47.47
CA ASP A 10 35.89 24.91 47.74
C ASP A 10 34.61 25.64 48.20
N LEU A 11 33.44 25.29 47.66
CA LEU A 11 32.13 25.80 48.12
C LEU A 11 31.82 25.31 49.55
N GLY A 12 32.06 24.03 49.84
CA GLY A 12 31.88 23.46 51.18
C GLY A 12 32.79 24.13 52.21
N ARG A 13 34.04 24.40 51.84
CA ARG A 13 35.00 25.11 52.70
C ARG A 13 34.58 26.56 52.96
N SER A 14 34.15 27.28 51.93
CA SER A 14 33.67 28.66 52.04
C SER A 14 32.42 28.76 52.91
N PHE A 15 31.53 27.76 52.85
CA PHE A 15 30.35 27.70 53.70
C PHE A 15 30.67 27.40 55.17
N GLU A 16 31.66 26.55 55.44
CA GLU A 16 32.10 26.29 56.82
C GLU A 16 32.82 27.52 57.41
N GLU A 17 33.59 28.23 56.58
CA GLU A 17 34.19 29.52 56.94
C GLU A 17 33.12 30.59 57.22
N PHE A 18 32.04 30.64 56.44
CA PHE A 18 30.86 31.48 56.69
C PHE A 18 30.24 31.19 58.06
N LYS A 19 29.94 29.92 58.37
CA LYS A 19 29.35 29.52 59.67
C LYS A 19 30.24 29.91 60.84
N SER A 20 31.54 29.67 60.72
CA SER A 20 32.49 29.97 61.79
C SER A 20 32.58 31.48 62.04
N THR A 21 32.67 32.27 60.96
CA THR A 21 32.71 33.74 61.02
C THR A 21 31.41 34.31 61.58
N HIS A 22 30.25 33.76 61.18
CA HIS A 22 28.94 34.19 61.68
C HIS A 22 28.73 33.81 63.15
N THR A 23 29.23 32.65 63.59
CA THR A 23 29.19 32.25 65.01
C THR A 23 30.10 33.16 65.85
N GLN A 24 31.27 33.53 65.33
CA GLN A 24 32.17 34.49 65.97
C GLN A 24 31.56 35.89 66.05
N GLU A 25 30.87 36.34 65.00
CA GLU A 25 30.12 37.59 64.98
C GLU A 25 29.00 37.60 66.03
N LEU A 26 28.19 36.54 66.11
CA LEU A 26 27.13 36.41 67.11
C LEU A 26 27.68 36.42 68.54
N ASN A 27 28.85 35.82 68.76
CA ASN A 27 29.51 35.84 70.06
C ASN A 27 30.11 37.22 70.39
N ALA A 28 30.70 37.90 69.40
CA ALA A 28 31.23 39.26 69.55
C ALA A 28 30.10 40.27 69.81
N LEU A 29 28.96 40.12 69.13
CA LEU A 29 27.76 40.92 69.33
C LEU A 29 27.15 40.72 70.73
N LYS A 30 27.09 39.47 71.20
CA LYS A 30 26.66 39.15 72.58
C LYS A 30 27.63 39.69 73.64
N ALA A 31 28.91 39.81 73.30
CA ALA A 31 29.95 40.38 74.16
C ALA A 31 30.05 41.92 74.08
N GLY A 32 29.24 42.58 73.25
CA GLY A 32 29.21 44.05 73.11
C GLY A 32 30.37 44.65 72.31
N ASN A 33 31.11 43.85 71.54
CA ASN A 33 32.23 44.30 70.70
C ASN A 33 31.77 44.73 69.30
N SER A 34 32.56 45.57 68.62
CA SER A 34 32.28 45.99 67.23
C SER A 34 32.34 44.81 66.27
N THR A 35 31.32 44.70 65.39
CA THR A 35 31.16 43.63 64.40
C THR A 35 31.59 44.02 62.99
N SER A 36 32.09 45.24 62.77
CA SER A 36 32.40 45.80 61.43
C SER A 36 33.35 44.92 60.61
N ASP A 37 34.37 44.34 61.25
CA ASP A 37 35.38 43.53 60.57
C ASP A 37 34.85 42.14 60.20
N PHE A 38 33.89 41.62 60.98
CA PHE A 38 33.20 40.37 60.68
C PHE A 38 32.20 40.54 59.53
N GLN A 39 31.49 41.67 59.48
CA GLN A 39 30.58 42.01 58.39
C GLN A 39 31.32 42.15 57.06
N ALA A 40 32.46 42.85 57.03
CA ALA A 40 33.28 42.97 55.83
C ALA A 40 33.85 41.61 55.35
N LYS A 41 34.17 40.70 56.26
CA LYS A 41 34.54 39.31 55.92
C LYS A 41 33.35 38.51 55.39
N GLN A 42 32.17 38.68 55.99
CA GLN A 42 30.96 38.00 55.56
C GLN A 42 30.53 38.43 54.15
N GLU A 43 30.66 39.70 53.80
CA GLU A 43 30.41 40.20 52.45
C GLU A 43 31.35 39.58 51.41
N LYS A 44 32.65 39.43 51.74
CA LYS A 44 33.59 38.74 50.84
C LYS A 44 33.25 37.26 50.68
N ILE A 45 32.93 36.57 51.78
CA ILE A 45 32.56 35.16 51.75
C ILE A 45 31.26 34.96 50.94
N ASN A 46 30.27 35.85 51.09
CA ASN A 46 29.06 35.81 50.28
C ASN A 46 29.36 36.04 48.79
N ALA A 47 30.23 36.99 48.45
CA ALA A 47 30.65 37.21 47.06
C ALA A 47 31.39 36.01 46.46
N ASP A 48 32.20 35.31 47.26
CA ASP A 48 32.86 34.06 46.84
C ASP A 48 31.87 32.90 46.70
N ILE A 49 30.88 32.79 47.59
CA ILE A 49 29.78 31.81 47.45
C ILE A 49 28.98 32.08 46.17
N ASP A 50 28.61 33.34 45.89
CA ASP A 50 27.88 33.71 44.67
C ASP A 50 28.68 33.40 43.41
N ARG A 51 30.00 33.62 43.44
CA ARG A 51 30.91 33.27 42.34
C ARG A 51 30.98 31.76 42.13
N LEU A 52 31.18 31.00 43.20
CA LEU A 52 31.26 29.54 43.15
C LEU A 52 29.93 28.92 42.74
N GLN A 53 28.79 29.48 43.17
CA GLN A 53 27.46 29.07 42.71
C GLN A 53 27.30 29.26 41.20
N LYS A 54 27.71 30.42 40.65
CA LYS A 54 27.69 30.64 39.19
C LYS A 54 28.60 29.67 38.43
N GLU A 55 29.79 29.39 38.96
CA GLU A 55 30.71 28.41 38.35
C GLU A 55 30.11 26.99 38.34
N VAL A 56 29.40 26.62 39.41
CA VAL A 56 28.69 25.33 39.54
C VAL A 56 27.48 25.27 38.59
N GLU A 57 26.68 26.34 38.49
CA GLU A 57 25.56 26.44 37.54
C GLU A 57 26.03 26.34 36.08
N ASP A 58 27.12 27.03 35.72
CA ASP A 58 27.72 26.95 34.39
C ASP A 58 28.25 25.54 34.09
N ALA A 59 28.85 24.89 35.08
CA ALA A 59 29.31 23.51 34.95
C ALA A 59 28.13 22.52 34.82
N HIS A 60 27.07 22.69 35.61
CA HIS A 60 25.84 21.90 35.50
C HIS A 60 25.16 22.12 34.15
N THR A 61 25.12 23.34 33.64
CA THR A 61 24.56 23.65 32.32
C THR A 61 25.38 22.98 31.21
N LYS A 62 26.72 22.97 31.33
CA LYS A 62 27.61 22.26 30.41
C LYS A 62 27.48 20.73 30.49
N ILE A 63 27.26 20.18 31.68
CA ILE A 63 27.05 18.73 31.86
C ILE A 63 25.66 18.31 31.39
N ALA A 64 24.63 19.10 31.72
CA ALA A 64 23.25 18.85 31.29
C ALA A 64 23.14 18.91 29.76
N SER A 65 23.81 19.87 29.12
CA SER A 65 23.94 19.88 27.65
C SER A 65 24.70 18.66 27.12
N ALA A 66 25.78 18.23 27.78
CA ALA A 66 26.51 17.02 27.38
C ALA A 66 25.70 15.72 27.57
N GLN A 67 24.91 15.58 28.64
CA GLN A 67 24.10 14.39 28.96
C GLN A 67 22.78 14.33 28.17
N MET A 68 22.20 15.46 27.79
CA MET A 68 21.04 15.55 26.88
C MET A 68 21.39 15.22 25.41
N GLY A 69 22.58 14.70 25.14
CA GLY A 69 22.99 14.32 23.79
C GLY A 69 23.38 15.50 22.90
N ALA A 70 23.53 16.72 23.43
CA ALA A 70 24.30 17.78 22.76
C ALA A 70 25.79 17.56 23.03
N GLY A 71 26.25 16.35 22.69
CA GLY A 71 27.66 16.07 22.56
C GLY A 71 28.22 16.98 21.49
N THR A 72 29.35 17.61 21.81
CA THR A 72 30.32 18.17 20.87
C THR A 72 30.84 17.06 19.95
N LYS A 73 29.96 16.47 19.12
CA LYS A 73 30.39 15.97 17.82
C LYS A 73 30.93 17.20 17.11
N ALA A 74 32.17 17.11 16.65
CA ALA A 74 32.75 18.09 15.75
C ALA A 74 31.65 18.54 14.77
N LEU A 75 31.41 19.85 14.70
CA LEU A 75 30.43 20.48 13.83
C LEU A 75 30.53 19.81 12.47
N ARG A 76 29.56 18.97 12.14
CA ARG A 76 29.56 18.21 10.87
C ARG A 76 29.44 19.17 9.69
N ASP A 77 28.95 20.39 9.96
CA ASP A 77 29.17 21.58 9.17
C ASP A 77 29.00 22.83 10.06
N LYS A 78 30.01 23.70 10.12
CA LYS A 78 29.93 24.92 10.96
C LYS A 78 28.87 25.88 10.40
N GLU A 79 28.76 25.93 9.07
CA GLU A 79 27.79 26.77 8.36
C GLU A 79 26.33 26.31 8.58
N TYR A 80 26.09 25.00 8.69
CA TYR A 80 24.76 24.46 8.98
C TYR A 80 24.29 24.80 10.40
N THR A 81 25.21 24.75 11.37
CA THR A 81 24.86 25.04 12.77
C THR A 81 24.69 26.55 13.00
N ASP A 82 25.47 27.37 12.30
CA ASP A 82 25.34 28.83 12.35
C ASP A 82 24.05 29.29 11.66
N SER A 83 23.66 28.68 10.53
CA SER A 83 22.38 28.97 9.84
C SER A 83 21.16 28.49 10.63
N PHE A 84 21.22 27.31 11.27
CA PHE A 84 20.15 26.81 12.14
C PHE A 84 19.93 27.69 13.38
N ASN A 85 21.02 28.12 14.04
CA ASN A 85 20.93 29.03 15.19
C ASN A 85 20.49 30.45 14.77
N ALA A 86 20.88 30.91 13.58
CA ALA A 86 20.37 32.16 13.02
C ALA A 86 18.86 32.06 12.69
N HIS A 87 18.40 30.93 12.17
CA HIS A 87 16.99 30.66 11.89
C HIS A 87 16.13 30.70 13.18
N MET A 88 16.58 30.02 14.23
CA MET A 88 15.90 30.03 15.54
C MET A 88 15.94 31.39 16.24
N ARG A 89 16.98 32.21 16.06
CA ARG A 89 17.12 33.51 16.72
C ARG A 89 16.54 34.69 15.96
N LYS A 90 16.54 34.68 14.62
CA LYS A 90 16.08 35.79 13.78
C LYS A 90 14.75 35.53 13.08
N GLY A 91 14.25 34.29 13.05
CA GLY A 91 13.05 33.94 12.29
C GLY A 91 13.19 34.20 10.79
N ASP A 92 14.43 34.34 10.29
CA ASP A 92 14.70 34.55 8.88
C ASP A 92 14.82 33.19 8.23
N VAL A 93 13.78 32.83 7.50
CA VAL A 93 13.72 31.57 6.79
C VAL A 93 14.57 31.74 5.55
N GLN A 94 15.76 31.12 5.51
CA GLN A 94 16.35 30.71 4.23
C GLN A 94 15.51 29.54 3.70
N ALA A 95 14.23 29.81 3.39
CA ALA A 95 13.32 28.89 2.71
C ALA A 95 13.60 29.03 1.22
N ALA A 96 14.69 28.41 0.80
CA ALA A 96 14.87 28.04 -0.59
C ALA A 96 14.94 26.52 -0.76
N LEU A 97 14.50 25.73 0.24
CA LEU A 97 14.15 24.33 -0.01
C LEU A 97 12.81 24.31 -0.74
N ASN A 98 12.87 24.37 -2.05
CA ASN A 98 11.72 24.37 -2.93
C ASN A 98 11.42 22.94 -3.40
N LYS A 99 10.19 22.48 -3.15
CA LYS A 99 9.71 21.17 -3.62
C LYS A 99 9.76 21.01 -5.14
N GLY A 100 9.71 22.12 -5.90
CA GLY A 100 9.68 22.10 -7.37
C GLY A 100 11.02 21.75 -8.04
N THR A 101 12.13 21.81 -7.31
CA THR A 101 13.50 21.59 -7.81
C THR A 101 14.16 20.44 -7.06
N ALA A 102 14.69 19.47 -7.81
CA ALA A 102 15.15 18.20 -7.25
C ALA A 102 16.24 18.39 -6.18
N ASP A 103 17.24 19.22 -6.47
CA ASP A 103 18.39 19.52 -5.62
C ASP A 103 18.03 20.31 -4.34
N GLU A 104 16.86 20.94 -4.30
CA GLU A 104 16.40 21.83 -3.21
C GLU A 104 15.32 21.15 -2.33
N GLY A 105 15.36 19.83 -2.20
CA GLY A 105 14.45 19.07 -1.33
C GLY A 105 13.30 18.39 -2.05
N GLY A 106 13.19 18.51 -3.37
CA GLY A 106 12.27 17.73 -4.20
C GLY A 106 12.48 16.21 -4.05
N TYR A 107 13.72 15.74 -3.87
CA TYR A 107 14.02 14.33 -3.60
C TYR A 107 13.43 13.79 -2.30
N LEU A 108 13.09 14.67 -1.36
CA LEU A 108 12.52 14.28 -0.06
C LEU A 108 11.01 14.12 -0.11
N THR A 109 10.37 14.50 -1.22
CA THR A 109 8.91 14.42 -1.37
C THR A 109 8.56 13.45 -2.50
N PRO A 110 8.34 12.15 -2.20
CA PRO A 110 7.90 11.21 -3.22
C PRO A 110 6.55 11.64 -3.80
N VAL A 111 6.37 11.39 -5.10
CA VAL A 111 5.08 11.57 -5.77
C VAL A 111 4.28 10.30 -5.54
N GLU A 112 3.19 10.41 -4.76
CA GLU A 112 2.21 9.33 -4.63
C GLU A 112 1.51 9.12 -5.98
N TRP A 113 1.35 7.85 -6.35
CA TRP A 113 0.67 7.44 -7.59
C TRP A 113 -0.31 6.30 -7.30
N ASP A 114 -1.34 6.19 -8.13
CA ASP A 114 -2.41 5.21 -7.94
C ASP A 114 -1.95 3.81 -8.36
N ARG A 115 -2.05 2.83 -7.45
CA ARG A 115 -1.66 1.43 -7.66
C ARG A 115 -2.80 0.57 -8.21
N THR A 116 -3.90 1.19 -8.62
CA THR A 116 -4.99 0.49 -9.30
C THR A 116 -4.88 0.67 -10.81
N ILE A 117 -5.19 -0.41 -11.55
CA ILE A 117 -5.31 -0.34 -13.00
C ILE A 117 -6.79 -0.11 -13.31
N THR A 118 -7.09 1.01 -13.97
CA THR A 118 -8.45 1.29 -14.44
C THR A 118 -8.64 0.69 -15.83
N ASP A 119 -9.48 -0.33 -15.92
CA ASP A 119 -9.77 -1.00 -17.18
C ASP A 119 -10.79 -0.21 -18.02
N LYS A 120 -10.72 -0.39 -19.34
CA LYS A 120 -11.74 0.15 -20.25
C LYS A 120 -13.02 -0.67 -20.09
N LEU A 121 -14.17 0.01 -20.06
CA LEU A 121 -15.47 -0.68 -20.08
C LEU A 121 -15.60 -1.51 -21.36
N ARG A 122 -15.89 -2.80 -21.21
CA ARG A 122 -16.16 -3.74 -22.30
C ARG A 122 -17.59 -4.24 -22.18
N ASP A 123 -18.22 -4.48 -23.33
CA ASP A 123 -19.56 -5.04 -23.39
C ASP A 123 -19.46 -6.58 -23.38
N GLU A 124 -19.75 -7.18 -22.24
CA GLU A 124 -19.82 -8.64 -22.11
C GLU A 124 -21.18 -9.18 -22.56
N SER A 125 -21.17 -10.27 -23.32
CA SER A 125 -22.38 -10.90 -23.82
C SER A 125 -23.04 -11.79 -22.75
N PRO A 126 -24.30 -11.56 -22.34
CA PRO A 126 -24.98 -12.38 -21.33
C PRO A 126 -25.48 -13.73 -21.88
N MET A 127 -25.05 -14.16 -23.06
CA MET A 127 -25.60 -15.32 -23.77
C MET A 127 -25.58 -16.62 -22.96
N ARG A 128 -24.55 -16.84 -22.13
CA ARG A 128 -24.51 -18.01 -21.22
C ARG A 128 -25.62 -18.02 -20.16
N GLN A 129 -26.14 -16.85 -19.76
CA GLN A 129 -27.25 -16.76 -18.82
C GLN A 129 -28.59 -17.07 -19.49
N LEU A 130 -28.70 -16.82 -20.79
CA LEU A 130 -29.91 -17.05 -21.58
C LEU A 130 -29.97 -18.46 -22.18
N ALA A 131 -28.82 -19.11 -22.36
CA ALA A 131 -28.70 -20.42 -22.95
C ALA A 131 -28.60 -21.54 -21.90
N GLN A 132 -28.96 -22.76 -22.31
CA GLN A 132 -28.73 -23.95 -21.48
C GLN A 132 -27.26 -24.39 -21.59
N VAL A 133 -26.51 -24.25 -20.50
CA VAL A 133 -25.13 -24.76 -20.41
C VAL A 133 -25.16 -26.26 -20.07
N GLN A 134 -24.41 -27.07 -20.83
CA GLN A 134 -24.28 -28.51 -20.60
C GLN A 134 -22.80 -28.87 -20.45
N VAL A 135 -22.44 -29.40 -19.28
CA VAL A 135 -21.08 -29.86 -19.00
C VAL A 135 -20.86 -31.19 -19.72
N THR A 136 -19.84 -31.23 -20.59
CA THR A 136 -19.49 -32.43 -21.35
C THR A 136 -18.03 -32.80 -21.07
N SER A 137 -17.77 -34.08 -20.77
CA SER A 137 -16.40 -34.58 -20.49
C SER A 137 -15.77 -35.31 -21.68
N LYS A 138 -16.47 -35.37 -22.82
CA LYS A 138 -16.04 -36.06 -24.05
C LYS A 138 -15.87 -35.05 -25.18
N ALA A 139 -15.16 -35.45 -26.23
CA ALA A 139 -14.85 -34.63 -27.41
C ALA A 139 -16.08 -34.20 -28.27
N GLY A 140 -17.30 -34.43 -27.80
CA GLY A 140 -18.48 -34.00 -28.54
C GLY A 140 -19.75 -34.27 -27.75
N TRP A 141 -20.75 -33.43 -28.01
CA TRP A 141 -22.09 -33.61 -27.51
C TRP A 141 -23.03 -33.78 -28.69
N LYS A 142 -23.88 -34.80 -28.64
CA LYS A 142 -24.90 -35.06 -29.66
C LYS A 142 -26.27 -35.05 -29.02
N LYS A 143 -27.22 -34.37 -29.64
CA LYS A 143 -28.63 -34.39 -29.25
C LYS A 143 -29.46 -35.08 -30.33
N LEU A 144 -30.34 -35.96 -29.88
CA LEU A 144 -31.31 -36.63 -30.75
C LEU A 144 -32.58 -35.78 -30.85
N PHE A 145 -33.11 -35.69 -32.07
CA PHE A 145 -34.34 -34.98 -32.42
C PHE A 145 -35.30 -35.98 -33.04
N ASN A 146 -36.56 -35.94 -32.61
CA ASN A 146 -37.61 -36.76 -33.19
C ASN A 146 -38.23 -36.04 -34.38
N MET A 147 -38.09 -36.60 -35.58
CA MET A 147 -38.66 -36.07 -36.82
C MET A 147 -40.14 -36.44 -36.99
N GLY A 148 -40.71 -37.18 -36.04
CA GLY A 148 -42.06 -37.72 -36.12
C GLY A 148 -42.11 -38.94 -37.04
N GLY A 149 -43.32 -39.23 -37.54
CA GLY A 149 -43.56 -40.41 -38.40
C GLY A 149 -44.25 -41.58 -37.69
N THR A 150 -44.57 -41.45 -36.40
CA THR A 150 -45.40 -42.45 -35.70
C THR A 150 -46.79 -42.51 -36.34
N GLY A 151 -47.10 -43.65 -36.95
CA GLY A 151 -48.42 -43.90 -37.53
C GLY A 151 -49.45 -44.22 -36.46
N SER A 152 -50.71 -43.92 -36.74
CA SER A 152 -51.85 -44.43 -35.97
C SER A 152 -52.95 -44.87 -36.91
N GLY A 153 -53.77 -45.83 -36.49
CA GLY A 153 -54.86 -46.37 -37.30
C GLY A 153 -56.02 -46.86 -36.44
N TRP A 154 -57.24 -46.68 -36.94
CA TRP A 154 -58.45 -47.23 -36.35
C TRP A 154 -58.73 -48.60 -36.94
N VAL A 155 -59.10 -49.56 -36.09
CA VAL A 155 -59.34 -50.96 -36.49
C VAL A 155 -60.65 -51.47 -35.87
N GLY A 156 -61.44 -52.19 -36.67
CA GLY A 156 -62.68 -52.85 -36.24
C GLY A 156 -62.44 -54.14 -35.45
N GLU A 157 -63.50 -54.68 -34.84
CA GLU A 157 -63.44 -55.79 -33.87
C GLU A 157 -62.73 -57.05 -34.39
N THR A 158 -62.91 -57.38 -35.67
CA THR A 158 -62.34 -58.59 -36.31
C THR A 158 -61.22 -58.29 -37.31
N SER A 159 -60.78 -57.03 -37.43
CA SER A 159 -59.77 -56.63 -38.41
C SER A 159 -58.33 -56.89 -37.94
N ALA A 160 -57.46 -57.31 -38.86
CA ALA A 160 -56.03 -57.45 -38.61
C ALA A 160 -55.40 -56.08 -38.27
N ARG A 161 -54.46 -56.08 -37.32
CA ARG A 161 -53.75 -54.89 -36.84
C ARG A 161 -52.31 -54.91 -37.37
N PRO A 162 -52.04 -54.35 -38.57
CA PRO A 162 -50.67 -54.27 -39.08
C PRO A 162 -49.81 -53.31 -38.25
N GLU A 163 -48.49 -53.48 -38.30
CA GLU A 163 -47.55 -52.55 -37.66
C GLU A 163 -47.70 -51.14 -38.23
N THR A 164 -47.66 -50.15 -37.33
CA THR A 164 -47.71 -48.73 -37.69
C THR A 164 -46.31 -48.22 -37.95
N ALA A 165 -46.21 -47.12 -38.70
CA ALA A 165 -44.92 -46.48 -38.97
C ALA A 165 -44.22 -46.07 -37.66
N THR A 166 -42.90 -46.23 -37.60
CA THR A 166 -42.05 -45.88 -36.46
C THR A 166 -41.50 -44.46 -36.59
N PRO A 167 -41.23 -43.76 -35.47
CA PRO A 167 -40.64 -42.43 -35.51
C PRO A 167 -39.20 -42.47 -36.04
N VAL A 168 -38.86 -41.49 -36.88
CA VAL A 168 -37.50 -41.28 -37.37
C VAL A 168 -36.76 -40.33 -36.43
N LEU A 169 -35.59 -40.73 -35.95
CA LEU A 169 -34.73 -39.88 -35.14
C LEU A 169 -33.59 -39.32 -36.01
N ALA A 170 -33.26 -38.06 -35.80
CA ALA A 170 -32.09 -37.40 -36.39
C ALA A 170 -31.14 -36.93 -35.28
N GLU A 171 -29.84 -36.92 -35.55
CA GLU A 171 -28.84 -36.43 -34.60
C GLU A 171 -28.30 -35.05 -34.99
N LEU A 172 -28.04 -34.20 -34.00
CA LEU A 172 -27.31 -32.96 -34.14
C LEU A 172 -26.03 -33.03 -33.30
N GLY A 173 -24.89 -32.94 -33.95
CA GLY A 173 -23.59 -32.88 -33.30
C GLY A 173 -23.13 -31.46 -33.03
N PHE A 174 -22.67 -31.23 -31.81
CA PHE A 174 -22.01 -30.01 -31.38
C PHE A 174 -20.51 -30.28 -31.25
N GLY A 175 -19.74 -29.73 -32.19
CA GLY A 175 -18.29 -29.65 -32.08
C GLY A 175 -17.89 -28.57 -31.08
N HIS A 176 -16.77 -28.76 -30.40
CA HIS A 176 -16.19 -27.78 -29.49
C HIS A 176 -14.94 -27.18 -30.13
N GLY A 177 -14.67 -25.92 -29.83
CA GLY A 177 -13.41 -25.23 -30.14
C GLY A 177 -12.65 -24.94 -28.87
N GLU A 178 -11.33 -24.85 -28.95
CA GLU A 178 -10.47 -24.44 -27.84
C GLU A 178 -10.10 -22.97 -28.03
N ILE A 179 -10.32 -22.16 -27.00
CA ILE A 179 -9.84 -20.77 -26.94
C ILE A 179 -8.59 -20.72 -26.06
N TYR A 180 -7.61 -19.93 -26.48
CA TYR A 180 -6.31 -19.84 -25.83
C TYR A 180 -5.80 -18.40 -25.80
N ALA A 181 -5.18 -18.02 -24.70
CA ALA A 181 -4.43 -16.78 -24.53
C ALA A 181 -3.16 -17.07 -23.72
N ASN A 182 -2.05 -16.42 -24.08
CA ASN A 182 -0.77 -16.56 -23.39
C ASN A 182 -0.11 -15.18 -23.25
N PRO A 183 -0.54 -14.39 -22.25
CA PRO A 183 0.19 -13.18 -21.88
C PRO A 183 1.51 -13.57 -21.20
N ALA A 184 2.61 -13.00 -21.68
CA ALA A 184 3.93 -13.20 -21.07
C ALA A 184 4.27 -12.02 -20.14
N ALA A 185 4.72 -12.34 -18.93
CA ALA A 185 5.31 -11.40 -17.99
C ALA A 185 6.72 -11.88 -17.59
N THR A 186 7.66 -10.96 -17.42
CA THR A 186 9.01 -11.29 -16.93
C THR A 186 9.00 -11.49 -15.41
N GLN A 187 9.91 -12.31 -14.87
CA GLN A 187 9.96 -12.50 -13.41
C GLN A 187 10.27 -11.19 -12.67
N GLN A 188 11.16 -10.36 -13.22
CA GLN A 188 11.49 -9.06 -12.64
C GLN A 188 10.27 -8.14 -12.52
N ILE A 189 9.36 -8.12 -13.51
CA ILE A 189 8.16 -7.28 -13.38
C ILE A 189 7.17 -7.83 -12.35
N LEU A 190 7.14 -9.15 -12.14
CA LEU A 190 6.27 -9.76 -11.12
C LEU A 190 6.78 -9.47 -9.70
N ASP A 191 8.09 -9.51 -9.53
CA ASP A 191 8.74 -9.28 -8.23
C ASP A 191 8.77 -7.78 -7.85
N ASP A 192 9.00 -6.90 -8.82
CA ASP A 192 9.19 -5.46 -8.58
C ASP A 192 7.90 -4.63 -8.73
N ALA A 193 6.81 -5.20 -9.26
CA ALA A 193 5.57 -4.45 -9.44
C ALA A 193 4.90 -4.13 -8.09
N GLU A 194 4.53 -2.86 -7.91
CA GLU A 194 3.69 -2.44 -6.78
C GLU A 194 2.21 -2.87 -6.92
N ILE A 195 1.85 -3.45 -8.08
CA ILE A 195 0.51 -3.92 -8.44
C ILE A 195 0.57 -5.43 -8.63
N ASN A 196 -0.50 -6.14 -8.27
CA ASN A 196 -0.61 -7.57 -8.55
C ASN A 196 -0.88 -7.82 -10.04
N ILE A 197 0.20 -7.91 -10.82
CA ILE A 197 0.15 -8.12 -12.28
C ILE A 197 -0.43 -9.50 -12.63
N GLU A 198 -0.21 -10.53 -11.81
CA GLU A 198 -0.75 -11.87 -12.08
C GLU A 198 -2.28 -11.87 -12.05
N ALA A 199 -2.86 -11.27 -11.00
CA ALA A 199 -4.30 -11.18 -10.86
C ALA A 199 -4.93 -10.32 -11.97
N TRP A 200 -4.28 -9.21 -12.33
CA TRP A 200 -4.74 -8.34 -13.41
C TRP A 200 -4.66 -9.00 -14.79
N LEU A 201 -3.56 -9.71 -15.09
CA LEU A 201 -3.46 -10.48 -16.34
C LEU A 201 -4.49 -11.61 -16.39
N ALA A 202 -4.78 -12.26 -15.27
CA ALA A 202 -5.82 -13.29 -15.21
C ALA A 202 -7.22 -12.70 -15.49
N SER A 203 -7.56 -11.53 -14.94
CA SER A 203 -8.83 -10.87 -15.23
C SER A 203 -8.94 -10.42 -16.68
N GLU A 204 -7.83 -9.92 -17.26
CA GLU A 204 -7.78 -9.53 -18.67
C GLU A 204 -8.00 -10.74 -19.60
N VAL A 205 -7.33 -11.86 -19.33
CA VAL A 205 -7.55 -13.10 -20.10
C VAL A 205 -8.99 -13.59 -19.97
N GLN A 206 -9.57 -13.51 -18.76
CA GLN A 206 -10.96 -13.90 -18.54
C GLN A 206 -11.93 -13.01 -19.36
N ALA A 207 -11.72 -11.70 -19.38
CA ALA A 207 -12.53 -10.77 -20.15
C ALA A 207 -12.41 -11.02 -21.66
N GLU A 208 -11.19 -11.24 -22.16
CA GLU A 208 -10.95 -11.60 -23.57
C GLU A 208 -11.67 -12.89 -23.96
N PHE A 209 -11.64 -13.92 -23.09
CA PHE A 209 -12.35 -15.17 -23.34
C PHE A 209 -13.86 -14.97 -23.36
N ALA A 210 -14.41 -14.16 -22.46
CA ALA A 210 -15.85 -13.85 -22.44
C ALA A 210 -16.29 -13.12 -23.72
N GLU A 211 -15.49 -12.17 -24.21
CA GLU A 211 -15.78 -11.43 -25.44
C GLU A 211 -15.74 -12.33 -26.68
N GLN A 212 -14.64 -13.08 -26.85
CA GLN A 212 -14.47 -13.97 -27.99
C GLN A 212 -15.50 -15.10 -28.00
N GLU A 213 -15.83 -15.66 -26.84
CA GLU A 213 -16.90 -16.64 -26.72
C GLU A 213 -18.26 -16.04 -27.11
N GLY A 214 -18.57 -14.83 -26.63
CA GLY A 214 -19.80 -14.11 -26.98
C GLY A 214 -19.96 -13.90 -28.48
N VAL A 215 -18.91 -13.44 -29.17
CA VAL A 215 -18.91 -13.29 -30.63
C VAL A 215 -19.13 -14.64 -31.32
N ALA A 216 -18.45 -15.69 -30.86
CA ALA A 216 -18.58 -17.02 -31.46
C ALA A 216 -20.00 -17.59 -31.32
N PHE A 217 -20.69 -17.35 -30.20
CA PHE A 217 -22.07 -17.78 -30.01
C PHE A 217 -23.07 -17.08 -30.94
N ILE A 218 -22.78 -15.86 -31.37
CA ILE A 218 -23.66 -15.11 -32.26
C ILE A 218 -23.34 -15.40 -33.73
N SER A 219 -22.08 -15.28 -34.13
CA SER A 219 -21.67 -15.31 -35.55
C SER A 219 -20.55 -16.31 -35.88
N GLY A 220 -20.26 -17.28 -35.01
CA GLY A 220 -19.24 -18.29 -35.26
C GLY A 220 -19.54 -19.17 -36.47
N ASP A 221 -18.53 -19.47 -37.27
CA ASP A 221 -18.65 -20.24 -38.52
C ASP A 221 -18.74 -21.76 -38.32
N GLY A 222 -18.38 -22.28 -37.14
CA GLY A 222 -18.38 -23.70 -36.84
C GLY A 222 -17.06 -24.45 -37.15
N VAL A 223 -16.01 -23.75 -37.62
CA VAL A 223 -14.69 -24.34 -37.90
C VAL A 223 -13.74 -24.07 -36.73
N ASN A 224 -13.45 -25.11 -35.94
CA ASN A 224 -12.66 -25.01 -34.70
C ASN A 224 -13.21 -23.98 -33.68
N LYS A 225 -14.44 -23.54 -33.85
CA LYS A 225 -15.17 -22.61 -32.99
C LYS A 225 -16.67 -22.96 -33.01
N PRO A 226 -17.47 -22.50 -32.04
CA PRO A 226 -18.91 -22.69 -32.04
C PRO A 226 -19.59 -22.24 -33.34
N ALA A 227 -20.67 -22.91 -33.72
CA ALA A 227 -21.56 -22.42 -34.77
C ALA A 227 -22.53 -21.40 -34.15
N GLY A 228 -22.44 -20.15 -34.58
CA GLY A 228 -23.22 -19.05 -34.03
C GLY A 228 -24.68 -19.11 -34.45
N ILE A 229 -25.58 -18.57 -33.62
CA ILE A 229 -27.04 -18.62 -33.84
C ILE A 229 -27.42 -18.01 -35.19
N LEU A 230 -26.77 -16.92 -35.60
CA LEU A 230 -27.07 -16.25 -36.87
C LEU A 230 -26.69 -17.09 -38.09
N THR A 231 -25.86 -18.14 -37.93
CA THR A 231 -25.44 -18.99 -39.05
C THR A 231 -26.43 -20.11 -39.37
N TYR A 232 -27.43 -20.34 -38.51
CA TYR A 232 -28.48 -21.34 -38.71
C TYR A 232 -29.64 -20.84 -39.58
N VAL A 233 -29.63 -19.58 -40.01
CA VAL A 233 -30.67 -19.01 -40.87
C VAL A 233 -30.59 -19.55 -42.30
N THR A 234 -31.70 -19.52 -43.04
CA THR A 234 -31.76 -19.97 -44.44
C THR A 234 -30.73 -19.21 -45.28
N GLY A 235 -29.82 -19.95 -45.93
CA GLY A 235 -28.71 -19.38 -46.72
C GLY A 235 -27.42 -19.10 -45.93
N GLY A 236 -27.42 -19.31 -44.61
CA GLY A 236 -26.23 -19.24 -43.76
C GLY A 236 -25.36 -20.49 -43.82
N THR A 237 -24.12 -20.38 -43.34
CA THR A 237 -23.10 -21.44 -43.38
C THR A 237 -23.54 -22.75 -42.70
N ASN A 238 -24.43 -22.68 -41.70
CA ASN A 238 -24.91 -23.83 -40.92
C ASN A 238 -26.42 -24.11 -41.11
N ALA A 239 -27.06 -23.58 -42.15
CA ALA A 239 -28.51 -23.70 -42.39
C ALA A 239 -29.00 -25.17 -42.43
N ALA A 240 -28.22 -26.07 -43.03
CA ALA A 240 -28.57 -27.49 -43.15
C ALA A 240 -28.19 -28.34 -41.93
N LYS A 241 -27.56 -27.74 -40.91
CA LYS A 241 -26.99 -28.47 -39.79
C LYS A 241 -28.07 -28.89 -38.79
N HIS A 242 -29.11 -28.09 -38.60
CA HIS A 242 -30.18 -28.41 -37.68
C HIS A 242 -31.19 -29.38 -38.32
N PRO A 243 -31.58 -30.49 -37.65
CA PRO A 243 -32.43 -31.52 -38.25
C PRO A 243 -33.81 -31.04 -38.70
N PHE A 244 -34.36 -29.99 -38.05
CA PHE A 244 -35.64 -29.39 -38.44
C PHE A 244 -35.54 -28.33 -39.54
N GLY A 245 -34.35 -28.13 -40.12
CA GLY A 245 -34.07 -27.03 -41.05
C GLY A 245 -33.77 -25.71 -40.33
N ALA A 246 -33.61 -24.68 -41.15
CA ALA A 246 -33.32 -23.30 -40.78
C ALA A 246 -34.58 -22.50 -40.43
#